data_AF-A0A7C4GU21-F1
#
_entry.id   AF-A0A7C4GU21-F1
#
_cell.length_a   1.000
_cell.length_b   1.000
_cell.length_c   1.000
_cell.angle_alpha   90.00
_cell.angle_beta   90.00
_cell.angle_gamma   90.00
#
_symmetry.space_group_name_H-M   'P 1'
#
loop_
_entity.id
_entity.type
_entity.pdbx_description
1 polymer ?
#
loop_
_entity_poly.entity_id
_entity_poly.type
_entity_poly.pdbx_seq_one_letter_code
_entity_poly.pdbx_strand_id
1 'polypeptide(L)'
;EAYYGKTDPASRAYRSSGDIAMMLCGEVGRALIYGVHGKWLFNIVAHEPDGSGGVLIRALEPIRGVEIMKRLRKTDDLFKLTSGPGRLTEAMGIDKRLHKKPVYLKGSEIIIREGRKEKNIARSFRIGVTQDLNIPLRFYVRGSNFLSVKDS
;
A
#
# COMPACT_ATOMS: atom_id res chain seq x y z
N GLU A 1 -2.41 -0.92 -5.10
CA GLU A 1 -3.75 -1.43 -5.45
C GLU A 1 -4.76 -0.39 -5.04
N ALA A 2 -5.69 -0.03 -5.92
CA ALA A 2 -6.75 0.92 -5.60
C ALA A 2 -7.92 0.19 -4.91
N TYR A 3 -8.47 0.81 -3.87
CA TYR A 3 -9.67 0.37 -3.17
C TYR A 3 -10.64 1.54 -3.12
N TYR A 4 -11.81 1.39 -3.75
CA TYR A 4 -12.86 2.40 -3.67
C TYR A 4 -13.69 2.19 -2.40
N GLY A 5 -14.53 3.13 -2.00
CA GLY A 5 -15.26 3.05 -0.75
C GLY A 5 -16.35 1.97 -0.68
N LYS A 6 -17.59 2.42 -0.49
CA LYS A 6 -18.76 1.57 -0.26
C LYS A 6 -19.20 0.73 -1.47
N THR A 7 -18.65 0.99 -2.65
CA THR A 7 -19.01 0.30 -3.90
C THR A 7 -18.05 -0.83 -4.27
N ASP A 8 -16.98 -1.02 -3.50
CA ASP A 8 -15.92 -1.97 -3.82
C ASP A 8 -15.86 -3.09 -2.78
N PRO A 9 -16.23 -4.33 -3.13
CA PRO A 9 -16.31 -5.44 -2.18
C PRO A 9 -14.98 -5.84 -1.53
N ALA A 10 -13.85 -5.49 -2.15
CA ALA A 10 -12.53 -5.74 -1.58
C ALA A 10 -12.11 -4.66 -0.56
N SER A 11 -12.81 -3.53 -0.52
CA SER A 11 -12.49 -2.40 0.33
C SER A 11 -12.92 -2.61 1.77
N ARG A 12 -12.12 -2.08 2.69
CA ARG A 12 -12.48 -2.04 4.11
C ARG A 12 -13.67 -1.13 4.40
N ALA A 13 -14.00 -0.21 3.49
CA ALA A 13 -15.17 0.65 3.60
C ALA A 13 -16.47 0.00 3.07
N TYR A 14 -16.42 -1.18 2.44
CA TYR A 14 -17.58 -1.80 1.80
C TYR A 14 -18.73 -2.11 2.76
N ARG A 15 -18.41 -2.78 3.87
CA ARG A 15 -19.38 -3.27 4.87
C ARG A 15 -19.15 -2.68 6.27
N SER A 16 -18.19 -1.78 6.42
CA SER A 16 -17.78 -1.30 7.74
C SER A 16 -18.23 0.14 7.96
N SER A 17 -18.71 0.40 9.17
CA SER A 17 -18.92 1.74 9.73
C SER A 17 -17.84 2.11 10.77
N GLY A 18 -16.75 1.32 10.85
CA GLY A 18 -15.69 1.54 11.83
C GLY A 18 -14.68 2.61 11.43
N ASP A 19 -13.70 2.86 12.32
CA ASP A 19 -12.64 3.85 12.16
C ASP A 19 -11.94 3.82 10.79
N ILE A 20 -11.72 2.63 10.22
CA ILE A 20 -11.06 2.49 8.91
C ILE A 20 -11.95 3.06 7.80
N ALA A 21 -13.26 2.78 7.84
CA ALA A 21 -14.19 3.30 6.83
C ALA A 21 -14.31 4.83 6.92
N MET A 22 -14.39 5.37 8.15
CA MET A 22 -14.38 6.82 8.35
C MET A 22 -13.08 7.47 7.86
N MET A 23 -11.92 6.84 8.13
CA MET A 23 -10.63 7.30 7.62
C MET A 23 -10.57 7.33 6.10
N LEU A 24 -11.17 6.35 5.42
CA LEU A 24 -11.18 6.28 3.95
C LEU A 24 -12.05 7.38 3.31
N CYS A 25 -12.97 7.99 4.06
CA CYS A 25 -13.73 9.18 3.66
C CYS A 25 -13.09 10.49 4.14
N GLY A 26 -11.96 10.40 4.85
CA GLY A 26 -11.33 11.53 5.52
C GLY A 26 -10.40 12.31 4.61
N GLU A 27 -9.42 12.98 5.23
CA GLU A 27 -8.44 13.77 4.50
C GLU A 27 -7.52 12.89 3.64
N VAL A 28 -7.37 13.25 2.37
CA VAL A 28 -6.42 12.60 1.45
C VAL A 28 -4.98 12.81 1.88
N GLY A 29 -4.08 11.87 1.56
CA GLY A 29 -2.67 11.94 1.95
C GLY A 29 -2.42 11.58 3.42
N ARG A 30 -3.39 10.89 4.07
CA ARG A 30 -3.22 10.30 5.39
C ARG A 30 -2.79 8.83 5.27
N ALA A 31 -1.83 8.41 6.09
CA ALA A 31 -1.43 7.02 6.21
C ALA A 31 -2.54 6.20 6.88
N LEU A 32 -3.03 5.18 6.19
CA LEU A 32 -3.97 4.20 6.71
C LEU A 32 -3.23 2.86 6.92
N ILE A 33 -2.88 2.60 8.18
CA ILE A 33 -2.17 1.39 8.61
C ILE A 33 -3.05 0.51 9.48
N TYR A 34 -3.21 -0.76 9.13
CA TYR A 34 -4.00 -1.71 9.93
C TYR A 34 -3.42 -3.12 9.84
N GLY A 35 -3.73 -3.94 10.85
CA GLY A 35 -3.19 -5.28 10.99
C GLY A 35 -4.02 -6.33 10.26
N VAL A 36 -3.37 -7.26 9.57
CA VAL A 36 -3.96 -8.43 8.92
C VAL A 36 -3.01 -9.62 9.10
N HIS A 37 -3.47 -10.73 9.66
CA HIS A 37 -2.67 -11.95 9.90
C HIS A 37 -1.30 -11.67 10.56
N GLY A 38 -1.27 -10.80 11.57
CA GLY A 38 -0.04 -10.45 12.30
C GLY A 38 0.94 -9.55 11.53
N LYS A 39 0.55 -9.01 10.37
CA LYS A 39 1.34 -8.05 9.58
C LYS A 39 0.61 -6.72 9.47
N TRP A 40 1.37 -5.63 9.38
CA TRP A 40 0.80 -4.33 9.03
C TRP A 40 0.61 -4.22 7.51
N LEU A 41 -0.43 -3.51 7.09
CA LEU A 41 -0.62 -3.09 5.70
C LEU A 41 -0.59 -1.57 5.66
N PHE A 42 0.09 -1.00 4.66
CA PHE A 42 0.24 0.45 4.51
C PHE A 42 -0.50 0.96 3.29
N ASN A 43 -1.52 1.78 3.54
CA ASN A 43 -2.33 2.44 2.53
C ASN A 43 -2.21 3.95 2.69
N ILE A 44 -2.56 4.68 1.64
CA ILE A 44 -2.74 6.14 1.68
C ILE A 44 -4.18 6.45 1.30
N VAL A 45 -4.85 7.28 2.09
CA VAL A 45 -6.20 7.79 1.78
C VAL A 45 -6.12 8.63 0.50
N ALA A 46 -6.92 8.28 -0.50
CA ALA A 46 -6.92 8.93 -1.80
C ALA A 46 -8.27 8.74 -2.49
N HIS A 47 -8.92 9.84 -2.82
CA HIS A 47 -10.20 9.90 -3.52
C HIS A 47 -10.46 11.32 -4.04
N GLU A 48 -11.45 11.46 -4.90
CA GLU A 48 -12.04 12.75 -5.29
C GLU A 48 -12.76 13.42 -4.10
N PRO A 49 -13.01 14.73 -4.13
CA PRO A 49 -13.87 15.40 -3.14
C PRO A 49 -15.19 14.64 -2.90
N ASP A 50 -15.61 14.58 -1.63
CA ASP A 50 -16.79 13.83 -1.16
C ASP A 50 -16.77 12.31 -1.42
N GLY A 51 -15.64 11.80 -1.92
CA GLY A 51 -15.42 10.40 -2.19
C GLY A 51 -14.93 9.60 -0.98
N SER A 52 -14.58 8.33 -1.25
CA SER A 52 -13.86 7.49 -0.30
C SER A 52 -13.00 6.48 -1.01
N GLY A 53 -11.80 6.25 -0.49
CA GLY A 53 -10.86 5.35 -1.13
C GLY A 53 -9.46 5.42 -0.55
N GLY A 54 -8.67 4.43 -0.94
CA GLY A 54 -7.28 4.34 -0.56
C GLY A 54 -6.46 3.51 -1.53
N VAL A 55 -5.15 3.75 -1.50
CA VAL A 55 -4.19 3.02 -2.31
C VAL A 55 -3.28 2.20 -1.39
N LEU A 56 -3.35 0.88 -1.50
CA LEU A 56 -2.41 -0.04 -0.83
C LEU A 56 -1.06 0.01 -1.55
N ILE A 57 0.00 0.28 -0.80
CA ILE A 57 1.38 0.15 -1.29
C ILE A 57 1.81 -1.30 -1.11
N ARG A 58 1.82 -2.04 -2.22
CA ARG A 58 2.03 -3.50 -2.20
C ARG A 58 3.51 -3.87 -2.21
N ALA A 59 4.32 -3.13 -2.96
CA ALA A 59 5.74 -3.41 -3.12
C ALA A 59 6.54 -2.16 -3.48
N LEU A 60 7.85 -2.20 -3.21
CA LEU A 60 8.80 -1.15 -3.55
C LEU A 60 10.08 -1.77 -4.13
N GLU A 61 10.78 -1.02 -4.98
CA GLU A 61 12.19 -1.26 -5.28
C GLU A 61 13.04 -0.54 -4.21
N PRO A 62 13.81 -1.26 -3.37
CA PRO A 62 14.67 -0.63 -2.39
C PRO A 62 15.85 0.07 -3.06
N ILE A 63 15.95 1.40 -2.91
CA ILE A 63 17.05 2.19 -3.46
C ILE A 63 18.05 2.68 -2.41
N ARG A 64 17.66 2.72 -1.13
CA ARG A 64 18.46 3.18 0.01
C ARG A 64 18.04 2.45 1.27
N GLY A 65 18.94 2.36 2.24
CA GLY A 65 18.65 1.73 3.54
C GLY A 65 18.49 0.21 3.51
N VAL A 66 18.93 -0.46 2.44
CA VAL A 66 18.75 -1.90 2.21
C VAL A 66 19.30 -2.74 3.37
N GLU A 67 20.47 -2.41 3.91
CA GLU A 67 21.06 -3.13 5.06
C GLU A 67 20.24 -3.00 6.35
N ILE A 68 19.50 -1.89 6.53
CA ILE A 68 18.54 -1.76 7.63
C ILE A 68 17.33 -2.66 7.37
N MET A 69 16.80 -2.66 6.14
CA MET A 69 15.69 -3.53 5.74
C MET A 69 16.00 -5.01 5.94
N LYS A 70 17.20 -5.46 5.54
CA LYS A 70 17.68 -6.84 5.75
C LYS A 70 17.71 -7.22 7.23
N ARG A 71 18.23 -6.34 8.09
CA ARG A 71 18.25 -6.57 9.56
C ARG A 71 16.85 -6.66 10.15
N LEU A 72 15.94 -5.75 9.77
CA LEU A 72 14.55 -5.77 10.23
C LEU A 72 13.81 -7.03 9.77
N ARG A 73 14.05 -7.49 8.54
CA ARG A 73 13.42 -8.68 7.94
C ARG A 73 14.14 -9.98 8.27
N LYS A 74 15.34 -9.93 8.85
CA LYS A 74 16.23 -11.06 9.11
C LYS A 74 16.45 -11.93 7.86
N THR A 75 16.76 -11.29 6.73
CA THR A 75 17.00 -11.99 5.45
C THR A 75 17.90 -11.17 4.54
N ASP A 76 18.77 -11.84 3.78
CA ASP A 76 19.60 -11.24 2.73
C ASP A 76 18.95 -11.28 1.34
N ASP A 77 17.80 -11.95 1.22
CA ASP A 77 17.05 -12.07 -0.02
C ASP A 77 16.41 -10.73 -0.39
N LEU A 78 17.08 -9.98 -1.27
CA LEU A 78 16.65 -8.67 -1.77
C LEU A 78 15.23 -8.70 -2.35
N PHE A 79 14.88 -9.78 -3.06
CA PHE A 79 13.55 -9.94 -3.63
C PHE A 79 12.48 -10.01 -2.53
N LYS A 80 12.77 -10.69 -1.42
CA LYS A 80 11.82 -10.86 -0.30
C LYS A 80 11.79 -9.70 0.69
N LEU A 81 12.57 -8.65 0.49
CA LEU A 81 12.53 -7.47 1.38
C LEU A 81 11.18 -6.75 1.28
N THR A 82 10.76 -6.39 0.07
CA THR A 82 9.66 -5.45 -0.15
C THR A 82 8.64 -5.95 -1.19
N SER A 83 8.70 -7.21 -1.62
CA SER A 83 7.84 -7.75 -2.69
C SER A 83 6.38 -8.02 -2.32
N GLY A 84 5.95 -7.69 -1.11
CA GLY A 84 4.56 -7.82 -0.67
C GLY A 84 4.25 -6.87 0.48
N PRO A 85 2.98 -6.59 0.76
CA PRO A 85 2.60 -5.45 1.58
C PRO A 85 3.08 -5.59 3.03
N GLY A 86 2.92 -6.77 3.64
CA GLY A 86 3.45 -7.03 4.99
C GLY A 86 4.98 -7.11 5.06
N ARG A 87 5.63 -7.57 3.98
CA ARG A 87 7.11 -7.59 3.90
C ARG A 87 7.64 -6.16 3.84
N LEU A 88 7.01 -5.33 3.01
CA LEU A 88 7.32 -3.92 2.86
C LEU A 88 7.22 -3.18 4.18
N THR A 89 6.12 -3.33 4.93
CA THR A 89 5.97 -2.62 6.20
C THR A 89 7.04 -3.03 7.21
N GLU A 90 7.38 -4.31 7.28
CA GLU A 90 8.47 -4.78 8.16
C GLU A 90 9.83 -4.25 7.74
N ALA A 91 10.15 -4.31 6.44
CA ALA A 91 11.40 -3.78 5.89
C ALA A 91 11.55 -2.27 6.16
N MET A 92 10.45 -1.52 6.10
CA MET A 92 10.43 -0.07 6.30
C MET A 92 10.23 0.34 7.77
N GLY A 93 10.07 -0.61 8.70
CA GLY A 93 9.76 -0.31 10.10
C GLY A 93 8.41 0.40 10.30
N ILE A 94 7.47 0.21 9.38
CA ILE A 94 6.13 0.81 9.43
C ILE A 94 5.24 -0.01 10.36
N ASP A 95 4.65 0.67 11.35
CA ASP A 95 3.73 0.09 12.31
C ASP A 95 2.56 1.04 12.63
N LYS A 96 1.66 0.62 13.54
CA LYS A 96 0.47 1.38 13.92
C LYS A 96 0.72 2.79 14.45
N ARG A 97 1.91 3.13 14.95
CA ARG A 97 2.21 4.48 15.47
C ARG A 97 2.12 5.54 14.38
N LEU A 98 2.33 5.13 13.12
CA LEU A 98 2.27 5.98 11.93
C LEU A 98 0.84 6.10 11.36
N HIS A 99 -0.15 5.42 11.95
CA HIS A 99 -1.55 5.48 11.51
C HIS A 99 -2.12 6.91 11.66
N LYS A 100 -2.92 7.36 10.68
CA LYS A 100 -3.50 8.71 10.54
C LYS A 100 -2.49 9.86 10.37
N LYS A 101 -1.19 9.58 10.28
CA LYS A 101 -0.18 10.62 10.07
C LYS A 101 -0.21 11.11 8.61
N PRO A 102 0.02 12.41 8.35
CA PRO A 102 0.06 12.94 7.00
C PRO A 102 1.37 12.50 6.32
N VAL A 103 1.32 12.17 5.03
CA VAL A 103 2.50 11.76 4.25
C VAL A 103 3.04 12.82 3.28
N TYR A 104 2.48 14.03 3.36
CA TYR A 104 2.77 15.16 2.47
C TYR A 104 3.41 16.37 3.18
N LEU A 105 3.44 16.39 4.52
CA LEU A 105 4.01 17.48 5.29
C LEU A 105 5.53 17.33 5.43
N LYS A 106 6.23 18.47 5.40
CA LYS A 106 7.66 18.52 5.73
C LYS A 106 7.84 18.07 7.19
N GLY A 107 8.71 17.09 7.42
CA GLY A 107 8.98 16.54 8.75
C GLY A 107 8.09 15.36 9.15
N SER A 108 7.17 14.90 8.30
CA SER A 108 6.49 13.63 8.50
C SER A 108 7.49 12.46 8.54
N GLU A 109 7.20 11.45 9.36
CA GLU A 109 8.01 10.23 9.45
C GLU A 109 7.98 9.42 8.15
N ILE A 110 6.83 9.43 7.45
CA ILE A 110 6.68 8.92 6.08
C ILE A 110 6.44 10.12 5.17
N ILE A 111 7.23 10.23 4.10
CA ILE A 111 7.08 11.28 3.10
C ILE A 111 6.98 10.65 1.72
N ILE A 112 5.95 11.03 0.96
CA ILE A 112 5.87 10.72 -0.46
C ILE A 112 6.52 11.86 -1.23
N ARG A 113 7.43 11.52 -2.13
CA ARG A 113 8.15 12.46 -2.97
C ARG A 113 7.91 12.12 -4.43
N GLU A 114 8.04 13.14 -5.27
CA GLU A 114 8.07 12.93 -6.71
C GLU A 114 9.19 11.95 -7.07
N GLY A 115 8.83 10.92 -7.84
CA GLY A 115 9.74 9.89 -8.32
C GLY A 115 9.97 9.98 -9.81
N ARG A 116 10.72 9.02 -10.36
CA ARG A 116 10.88 8.90 -11.82
C ARG A 116 9.54 8.58 -12.47
N LYS A 117 9.24 9.19 -13.62
CA LYS A 117 8.07 8.86 -14.42
C LYS A 117 8.26 7.48 -15.05
N GLU A 118 7.37 6.56 -14.72
CA GLU A 118 7.38 5.21 -15.30
C GLU A 118 6.53 5.15 -16.56
N LYS A 119 7.05 4.52 -17.62
CA LYS A 119 6.34 4.41 -18.91
C LYS A 119 5.61 3.08 -19.05
N ASN A 120 6.07 2.03 -18.36
CA ASN A 120 5.57 0.67 -18.53
C ASN A 120 4.69 0.24 -17.35
N ILE A 121 3.58 0.95 -17.12
CA ILE A 121 2.61 0.59 -16.08
C ILE A 121 1.64 -0.45 -16.65
N ALA A 122 1.57 -1.61 -16.00
CA ALA A 122 0.62 -2.66 -16.31
C ALA A 122 -0.43 -2.80 -15.20
N ARG A 123 -1.52 -3.50 -15.51
CA ARG A 123 -2.69 -3.65 -14.64
C ARG A 123 -3.16 -5.10 -14.58
N SER A 124 -3.67 -5.49 -13.43
CA SER A 124 -4.27 -6.81 -13.20
C SER A 124 -5.33 -6.74 -12.08
N PHE A 125 -5.97 -7.87 -11.79
CA PHE A 125 -6.78 -8.00 -10.57
C PHE A 125 -5.93 -7.95 -9.30
N ARG A 126 -6.58 -7.60 -8.18
CA ARG A 126 -5.92 -7.44 -6.88
C ARG A 126 -5.64 -8.82 -6.27
N ILE A 127 -4.64 -8.87 -5.41
CA ILE A 127 -4.16 -10.13 -4.83
C ILE A 127 -4.69 -10.27 -3.40
N GLY A 128 -5.12 -11.48 -3.03
CA GLY A 128 -5.50 -11.78 -1.65
C GLY A 128 -6.84 -11.16 -1.24
N VAL A 129 -7.72 -10.90 -2.21
CA VAL A 129 -9.10 -10.44 -1.98
C VAL A 129 -10.07 -11.59 -2.29
N THR A 130 -11.10 -11.76 -1.45
CA THR A 130 -12.10 -12.83 -1.63
C THR A 130 -13.15 -12.47 -2.67
N GLN A 131 -13.50 -11.19 -2.76
CA GLN A 131 -14.40 -10.62 -3.75
C GLN A 131 -13.73 -9.37 -4.31
N ASP A 132 -13.80 -9.19 -5.63
CA ASP A 132 -13.17 -8.09 -6.35
C ASP A 132 -14.19 -7.48 -7.33
N LEU A 133 -13.93 -6.26 -7.78
CA LEU A 133 -14.61 -5.68 -8.93
C LEU A 133 -14.08 -6.36 -10.20
N ASN A 134 -14.90 -6.43 -11.24
CA ASN A 134 -14.46 -6.89 -12.57
C ASN A 134 -13.62 -5.82 -13.30
N ILE A 135 -12.69 -5.18 -12.59
CA ILE A 135 -11.82 -4.10 -13.06
C ILE A 135 -10.41 -4.36 -12.52
N PRO A 136 -9.35 -4.27 -13.34
CA PRO A 136 -7.99 -4.50 -12.88
C PRO A 136 -7.46 -3.28 -12.09
N LEU A 137 -7.63 -3.33 -10.77
CA LEU A 137 -7.27 -2.27 -9.82
C LEU A 137 -5.91 -2.43 -9.15
N ARG A 138 -5.13 -3.44 -9.55
CA ARG A 138 -3.70 -3.52 -9.23
C ARG A 138 -2.90 -2.87 -10.34
N PHE A 139 -1.99 -1.97 -9.96
CA PHE A 139 -1.08 -1.27 -10.86
C PHE A 139 0.36 -1.58 -10.44
N TYR A 140 1.23 -1.85 -11.41
CA TYR A 140 2.65 -2.15 -11.17
C TYR A 140 3.50 -1.86 -12.40
N VAL A 141 4.81 -1.76 -12.20
CA VAL A 141 5.78 -1.57 -13.29
C VAL A 141 6.07 -2.91 -13.95
N ARG A 142 5.78 -3.04 -15.25
CA ARG A 142 6.04 -4.26 -16.03
C ARG A 142 7.55 -4.54 -16.04
N GLY A 143 7.92 -5.80 -15.83
CA GLY A 143 9.31 -6.24 -15.79
C GLY A 143 10.04 -5.96 -14.47
N SER A 144 9.39 -5.33 -13.49
CA SER A 144 10.02 -5.10 -12.18
C SER A 144 10.38 -6.42 -11.49
N ASN A 145 11.62 -6.49 -10.99
CA ASN A 145 12.09 -7.64 -10.23
C ASN A 145 11.53 -7.69 -8.82
N PHE A 146 10.90 -6.63 -8.31
CA PHE A 146 10.45 -6.54 -6.91
C PHE A 146 8.97 -6.85 -6.71
N LEU A 147 8.34 -7.57 -7.65
CA LEU A 147 6.94 -7.97 -7.57
C LEU A 147 6.82 -9.43 -7.16
N SER A 148 6.10 -9.73 -6.08
CA SER A 148 5.87 -11.13 -5.68
C SER A 148 4.95 -11.90 -6.62
N VAL A 149 4.14 -11.18 -7.40
CA VAL A 149 3.22 -11.72 -8.40
C VAL A 149 3.41 -10.86 -9.62
N LYS A 150 4.03 -11.47 -10.64
CA LYS A 150 4.05 -10.95 -12.01
C LYS A 150 2.81 -11.49 -12.71
N ASP A 151 2.48 -10.96 -13.89
CA ASP A 151 1.25 -11.35 -14.59
C ASP A 151 1.12 -12.87 -14.76
N SER A 152 -0.14 -13.30 -14.68
CA SER A 152 -0.71 -14.57 -15.13
C SER A 152 -1.62 -14.27 -16.32
#